data_AF-A0A0S2IBH6-F1
#
_entry.id   AF-A0A0S2IBH6-F1
#
_cell.length_a   1.000
_cell.length_b   1.000
_cell.length_c   1.000
_cell.angle_alpha   90.00
_cell.angle_beta   90.00
_cell.angle_gamma   90.00
#
_symmetry.space_group_name_H-M   'P 1'
#
loop_
_entity.id
_entity.type
_entity.pdbx_description
1 polymer ?
#
loop_
_entity_poly.entity_id
_entity_poly.type
_entity_poly.pdbx_seq_one_letter_code
_entity_poly.pdbx_strand_id
1 'polypeptide(L)'
;MATKLFPKFSQGLAQDPTTRRIWFGLAVAHDFESHDGMTEENLYQKIFASHFGQLAIIFLWTSGNLFHVAWQGNFEQWVTDPIHIRPIAHAIWDPHFG
;
A
#
# COMPACT_ATOMS: atom_id res chain seq x y z
N MET A 1 3.11 -31.06 -14.55
CA MET A 1 3.38 -30.28 -13.31
C MET A 1 3.68 -28.85 -13.72
N ALA A 2 2.74 -27.93 -13.60
CA ALA A 2 3.02 -26.52 -13.84
C ALA A 2 3.88 -25.99 -12.68
N THR A 3 5.07 -25.48 -13.01
CA THR A 3 5.86 -24.64 -12.11
C THR A 3 4.99 -23.47 -11.62
N LYS A 4 5.19 -23.00 -10.37
CA LYS A 4 4.43 -21.87 -9.79
C LYS A 4 4.77 -20.56 -10.52
N LEU A 5 4.20 -20.37 -11.70
CA LEU A 5 4.30 -19.14 -12.48
C LEU A 5 3.32 -18.11 -11.92
N PHE A 6 3.77 -16.87 -11.75
CA PHE A 6 2.89 -15.74 -11.44
C PHE A 6 2.00 -15.41 -12.66
N PRO A 7 0.71 -15.03 -12.50
CA PRO A 7 -0.02 -14.92 -11.22
C PRO A 7 -0.62 -16.24 -10.73
N LYS A 8 -0.56 -16.50 -9.42
CA LYS A 8 -1.11 -17.72 -8.79
C LYS A 8 -2.62 -17.89 -9.04
N PHE A 9 -3.34 -16.77 -9.11
CA PHE A 9 -4.79 -16.71 -9.13
C PHE A 9 -5.41 -16.82 -10.53
N SER A 10 -4.61 -16.91 -11.60
CA SER A 10 -5.09 -17.11 -12.97
C SER A 10 -4.11 -17.98 -13.77
N GLN A 11 -4.48 -19.23 -14.02
CA GLN A 11 -3.71 -20.17 -14.84
C GLN A 11 -3.62 -19.71 -16.29
N GLY A 12 -4.70 -19.14 -16.82
CA GLY A 12 -4.72 -18.59 -18.18
C GLY A 12 -3.70 -17.47 -18.36
N LEU A 13 -3.59 -16.54 -17.40
CA LEU A 13 -2.53 -15.53 -17.42
C LEU A 13 -1.15 -16.13 -17.13
N ALA A 14 -1.04 -17.07 -16.18
CA ALA A 14 0.24 -17.67 -15.82
C ALA A 14 0.91 -18.40 -16.98
N GLN A 15 0.12 -18.91 -17.94
CA GLN A 15 0.60 -19.57 -19.15
C GLN A 15 0.99 -18.61 -20.28
N ASP A 16 0.68 -17.32 -20.17
CA ASP A 16 1.05 -16.35 -21.19
C ASP A 16 2.59 -16.16 -21.22
N PRO A 17 3.25 -16.46 -22.37
CA PRO A 17 4.71 -16.42 -22.47
C PRO A 17 5.28 -15.00 -22.63
N THR A 18 4.43 -14.00 -22.78
CA THR A 18 4.83 -12.61 -23.06
C THR A 18 4.92 -11.77 -21.77
N THR A 19 5.40 -10.53 -21.90
CA THR A 19 5.38 -9.55 -20.81
C THR A 19 3.97 -9.11 -20.42
N ARG A 20 2.95 -9.35 -21.26
CA ARG A 20 1.54 -9.09 -20.96
C ARG A 20 1.11 -9.76 -19.65
N ARG A 21 1.62 -10.97 -19.38
CA ARG A 21 1.39 -11.72 -18.13
C ARG A 21 1.64 -10.88 -16.89
N ILE A 22 2.75 -10.13 -16.86
CA ILE A 22 3.17 -9.35 -15.70
C ILE A 22 2.21 -8.18 -15.50
N TRP A 23 1.94 -7.43 -16.57
CA TRP A 23 1.07 -6.25 -16.52
C TRP A 23 -0.35 -6.62 -16.11
N PHE A 24 -0.95 -7.63 -16.73
CA PHE A 24 -2.30 -8.07 -16.39
C PHE A 24 -2.36 -8.71 -15.01
N GLY A 25 -1.32 -9.46 -14.61
CA GLY A 25 -1.23 -10.02 -13.26
C GLY A 25 -1.20 -8.96 -12.16
N LEU A 26 -0.68 -7.75 -12.42
CA LEU A 26 -0.77 -6.63 -11.47
C LEU A 26 -2.13 -5.93 -11.57
N ALA A 27 -2.63 -5.70 -12.79
CA ALA A 27 -3.86 -4.96 -13.03
C ALA A 27 -5.11 -5.63 -12.44
N VAL A 28 -5.17 -6.97 -12.42
CA VAL A 28 -6.35 -7.74 -11.95
C VAL A 28 -6.10 -8.41 -10.60
N ALA A 29 -5.03 -8.05 -9.88
CA ALA A 29 -4.69 -8.67 -8.61
C ALA A 29 -5.77 -8.52 -7.53
N HIS A 30 -6.54 -7.42 -7.57
CA HIS A 30 -7.63 -7.14 -6.63
C HIS A 30 -9.03 -7.35 -7.23
N ASP A 31 -9.12 -7.78 -8.48
CA ASP A 31 -10.38 -8.23 -9.09
C ASP A 31 -10.63 -9.70 -8.69
N PHE A 32 -11.00 -9.90 -7.43
CA PHE A 32 -11.10 -11.25 -6.85
C PHE A 32 -12.17 -12.12 -7.51
N GLU A 33 -13.23 -11.52 -8.06
CA GLU A 33 -14.31 -12.24 -8.73
C GLU A 33 -13.82 -13.00 -9.97
N SER A 34 -12.81 -12.47 -10.67
CA SER A 34 -12.24 -13.10 -11.87
C SER A 34 -11.14 -14.14 -11.57
N HIS A 35 -10.84 -14.41 -10.29
CA HIS A 35 -9.81 -15.37 -9.90
C HIS A 35 -10.32 -16.82 -10.07
N ASP A 36 -9.42 -17.70 -10.51
CA ASP A 36 -9.74 -19.11 -10.74
C ASP A 36 -10.24 -19.78 -9.45
N GLY A 37 -11.43 -20.41 -9.53
CA GLY A 37 -12.01 -21.17 -8.42
C GLY A 37 -12.58 -20.31 -7.28
N MET A 38 -12.86 -19.02 -7.52
CA MET A 38 -13.50 -18.16 -6.52
C MET A 38 -14.93 -18.62 -6.19
N THR A 39 -15.26 -18.66 -4.91
CA THR A 39 -16.62 -18.84 -4.40
C THR A 39 -17.08 -17.57 -3.70
N GLU A 40 -18.39 -17.36 -3.58
CA GLU A 40 -18.94 -16.17 -2.92
C GLU A 40 -18.48 -16.03 -1.47
N GLU A 41 -18.47 -17.13 -0.70
CA GLU A 41 -17.98 -17.11 0.68
C GLU A 41 -16.49 -16.69 0.76
N ASN A 42 -15.64 -17.29 -0.08
CA ASN A 42 -14.21 -16.97 -0.11
C ASN A 42 -13.94 -15.53 -0.57
N LEU A 43 -14.76 -15.03 -1.50
CA LEU A 43 -14.71 -13.65 -1.98
C LEU A 43 -14.93 -12.69 -0.81
N TYR A 44 -16.02 -12.84 -0.07
CA TYR A 44 -16.32 -11.98 1.07
C TYR A 44 -15.29 -12.11 2.20
N GLN A 45 -14.80 -13.31 2.50
CA GLN A 45 -13.74 -13.50 3.50
C GLN A 45 -12.44 -12.77 3.09
N LYS A 46 -12.06 -12.80 1.80
CA LYS A 46 -10.90 -12.07 1.28
C LYS A 46 -11.10 -10.56 1.37
N ILE A 47 -12.25 -10.05 0.94
CA ILE A 47 -12.57 -8.61 1.03
C ILE A 47 -12.54 -8.15 2.48
N PHE A 48 -13.11 -8.92 3.39
CA PHE A 48 -13.12 -8.61 4.82
C PHE A 48 -11.68 -8.52 5.39
N ALA A 49 -10.83 -9.50 5.11
CA ALA A 49 -9.43 -9.45 5.53
C ALA A 49 -8.67 -8.27 4.89
N SER A 50 -8.92 -7.96 3.61
CA SER A 50 -8.34 -6.81 2.92
C SER A 50 -8.74 -5.48 3.58
N HIS A 51 -9.97 -5.34 4.09
CA HIS A 51 -10.39 -4.15 4.84
C HIS A 51 -9.56 -3.96 6.12
N PHE A 52 -9.29 -5.03 6.87
CA PHE A 52 -8.41 -4.94 8.05
C PHE A 52 -6.99 -4.54 7.68
N GLY A 53 -6.46 -5.08 6.58
CA GLY A 53 -5.18 -4.64 6.05
C GLY A 53 -5.16 -3.15 5.71
N GLN A 54 -6.21 -2.65 5.05
CA GLN A 54 -6.33 -1.23 4.70
C GLN A 54 -6.44 -0.33 5.94
N LEU A 55 -7.24 -0.73 6.94
CA LEU A 55 -7.34 0.01 8.21
C LEU A 55 -5.99 0.08 8.93
N ALA A 56 -5.25 -1.03 8.97
CA ALA A 56 -3.92 -1.05 9.57
C ALA A 56 -2.94 -0.10 8.86
N ILE A 57 -2.97 -0.04 7.53
CA ILE A 57 -2.15 0.91 6.74
C ILE A 57 -2.51 2.36 7.10
N ILE A 58 -3.80 2.70 7.22
CA ILE A 58 -4.25 4.04 7.61
C ILE A 58 -3.76 4.40 9.01
N PHE A 59 -3.86 3.49 9.98
CA PHE A 59 -3.38 3.73 11.33
C PHE A 59 -1.86 3.88 11.40
N LEU A 60 -1.12 3.06 10.64
CA LEU A 60 0.33 3.18 10.57
C LEU A 60 0.75 4.49 9.91
N TRP A 61 0.09 4.91 8.82
CA TRP A 61 0.33 6.20 8.19
C TRP A 61 0.05 7.37 9.15
N THR A 62 -1.08 7.35 9.86
CA THR A 62 -1.44 8.38 10.84
C THR A 62 -0.40 8.43 11.97
N SER A 63 0.00 7.26 12.48
CA SER A 63 1.06 7.14 13.48
C SER A 63 2.40 7.68 12.99
N GLY A 64 2.75 7.46 11.71
CA GLY A 64 3.97 7.99 11.10
C GLY A 64 3.97 9.52 11.06
N ASN A 65 2.85 10.14 10.67
CA ASN A 65 2.71 11.59 10.68
C ASN A 65 2.91 12.17 12.08
N LEU A 66 2.24 11.60 13.09
CA LEU A 66 2.37 12.02 14.49
C LEU A 66 3.81 11.85 14.99
N PHE A 67 4.43 10.71 14.69
CA PHE A 67 5.79 10.41 15.11
C PHE A 67 6.80 11.40 14.53
N HIS A 68 6.73 11.67 13.22
CA HIS A 68 7.65 12.60 12.57
C HIS A 68 7.47 14.05 13.07
N VAL A 69 6.24 14.52 13.26
CA VAL A 69 5.98 15.86 13.82
C VAL A 69 6.47 15.97 15.27
N ALA A 70 6.24 14.94 16.10
CA ALA A 70 6.68 14.95 17.49
C ALA A 70 8.21 14.85 17.63
N TRP A 71 8.87 14.10 16.75
CA TRP A 71 10.31 13.86 16.84
C TRP A 71 11.15 14.97 16.18
N GLN A 72 10.75 15.42 15.00
CA GLN A 72 11.56 16.30 14.13
C GLN A 72 10.85 17.61 13.78
N GLY A 73 9.57 17.73 14.12
CA GLY A 73 8.78 18.91 13.85
C GLY A 73 9.04 20.05 14.82
N ASN A 74 8.31 21.14 14.61
CA ASN A 74 8.34 22.35 15.44
C ASN A 74 6.95 22.65 16.04
N PHE A 75 6.19 21.61 16.39
CA PHE A 75 4.79 21.76 16.78
C PHE A 75 4.61 22.68 17.99
N GLU A 76 5.44 22.54 19.03
CA GLU A 76 5.37 23.41 20.21
C GLU A 76 5.65 24.87 19.87
N GLN A 77 6.62 25.16 18.99
CA GLN A 77 6.85 26.53 18.53
C GLN A 77 5.68 27.02 17.68
N TRP A 78 5.20 26.21 16.73
CA TRP A 78 4.12 26.56 15.81
C TRP A 78 2.83 26.95 16.55
N VAL A 79 2.48 26.27 17.64
CA VAL A 79 1.30 26.59 18.44
C VAL A 79 1.37 27.99 19.06
N THR A 80 2.57 28.55 19.28
CA THR A 80 2.72 29.89 19.85
C THR A 80 2.51 31.04 18.84
N ASP A 81 2.81 30.83 17.56
CA ASP A 81 2.56 31.78 16.47
C ASP A 81 2.29 31.05 15.13
N PRO A 82 1.07 30.52 14.95
CA PRO A 82 0.75 29.66 13.81
C PRO A 82 0.64 30.41 12.47
N ILE A 83 0.62 31.75 12.50
CA ILE A 83 0.51 32.60 11.30
C ILE A 83 1.88 32.83 10.67
N HIS A 84 2.94 32.95 11.47
CA HIS A 84 4.27 33.30 10.98
C HIS A 84 5.26 32.13 11.04
N ILE A 85 5.06 31.16 11.94
CA ILE A 85 5.89 29.95 12.00
C ILE A 85 5.37 28.94 10.96
N ARG A 86 6.25 28.49 10.06
CA ARG A 86 5.89 27.43 9.11
C ARG A 86 6.00 26.06 9.78
N PRO A 87 5.01 25.18 9.64
CA PRO A 87 5.07 23.83 10.21
C PRO A 87 6.13 22.99 9.50
N ILE A 88 6.88 22.20 10.27
CA ILE A 88 7.85 21.22 9.78
C ILE A 88 7.19 19.83 9.73
N ALA A 89 7.34 19.14 8.60
CA ALA A 89 6.83 17.77 8.42
C ALA A 89 7.78 16.73 9.02
N HIS A 90 9.00 16.62 8.48
CA HIS A 90 10.06 15.72 8.95
C HIS A 90 11.42 16.27 8.51
N ALA A 91 12.51 15.71 9.06
CA ALA A 91 13.86 16.06 8.63
C ALA A 91 14.16 15.53 7.22
N ILE A 92 15.08 16.20 6.51
CA ILE A 92 15.61 15.70 5.24
C ILE A 92 16.91 14.94 5.53
N TRP A 93 17.06 13.78 4.90
CA TRP A 93 18.30 13.03 4.88
C TRP A 93 18.56 12.55 3.46
N ASP A 94 19.30 13.35 2.68
CA ASP A 94 19.70 13.04 1.32
C ASP A 94 21.22 13.24 1.18
N PRO A 95 22.04 12.19 1.04
CA PRO A 95 23.49 12.29 0.94
C PRO A 95 23.97 12.92 -0.38
N HIS A 96 23.07 13.16 -1.33
CA HIS A 96 23.39 13.82 -2.60
C HIS A 96 23.24 15.34 -2.54
N PHE A 97 22.76 15.89 -1.43
CA PHE A 97 22.81 17.34 -1.22
C PHE A 97 24.27 17.82 -1.14
N GLY A 98 24.51 18.98 -1.79
CA GLY A 98 25.83 19.47 -2.20
C GLY A 98 26.82 19.76 -1.08
#